data_AF-A0A9E6XST7-F1
#
_entry.id   AF-A0A9E6XST7-F1
#
_cell.length_a   1.000
_cell.length_b   1.000
_cell.length_c   1.000
_cell.angle_alpha   90.00
_cell.angle_beta   90.00
_cell.angle_gamma   90.00
#
_symmetry.space_group_name_H-M   'P 1'
#
loop_
_entity.id
_entity.type
_entity.pdbx_description
1 polymer ?
#
loop_
_entity_poly.entity_id
_entity_poly.type
_entity_poly.pdbx_seq_one_letter_code
_entity_poly.pdbx_strand_id
1 'polypeptide(L)'
;MLAVLAALEGLHELTGFGGHALVDNWLHNAAMVAATGLCIARAVHDPHGRGAWLAFGAALGLWTLGDLTWTILYGADPDPPYPTIADALWLAWYPVVAVAIGLLIRTHVTRFELHRWMDGLAVMLIVLIPGFAFVVQPVSESTDNGSLSTIVDFSYPILDVVLVGALLGVFSLLAWRPSRAWLALGLGCALIAISDAALAVQQARGEFGGDWTFTLTVGAIVITYAAWASAAEDDEREVYGWRAIALAVAAQVLAGAIQIYGLFHELGPSERVVTLAVLAIATTQIIITRPRPPGDA
;
A
#
# COMPACT_ATOMS: atom_id res chain seq x y z
N MET A 1 -20.92 10.32 -7.75
CA MET A 1 -20.62 9.33 -8.80
C MET A 1 -19.82 8.15 -8.24
N LEU A 2 -18.57 8.34 -7.77
CA LEU A 2 -17.79 7.25 -7.14
C LEU A 2 -18.52 6.52 -6.00
N ALA A 3 -19.14 7.26 -5.08
CA ALA A 3 -19.91 6.66 -3.99
C ALA A 3 -21.13 5.86 -4.47
N VAL A 4 -21.69 6.20 -5.64
CA VAL A 4 -22.81 5.45 -6.25
C VAL A 4 -22.28 4.18 -6.90
N LEU A 5 -21.12 4.24 -7.57
CA LEU A 5 -20.46 3.06 -8.14
C LEU A 5 -20.08 2.06 -7.04
N ALA A 6 -19.44 2.51 -5.95
CA ALA A 6 -19.12 1.66 -4.81
C ALA A 6 -20.37 1.12 -4.10
N ALA A 7 -21.44 1.91 -3.98
CA ALA A 7 -22.69 1.41 -3.39
C ALA A 7 -23.36 0.33 -4.27
N LEU A 8 -23.24 0.42 -5.59
CA LEU A 8 -23.75 -0.59 -6.51
C LEU A 8 -22.92 -1.87 -6.49
N GLU A 9 -21.60 -1.74 -6.36
CA GLU A 9 -20.66 -2.86 -6.26
C GLU A 9 -20.82 -3.59 -4.93
N GLY A 10 -20.87 -2.87 -3.81
CA GLY A 10 -21.13 -3.48 -2.50
C GLY A 10 -22.53 -4.09 -2.40
N LEU A 11 -23.52 -3.53 -3.10
CA LEU A 11 -24.85 -4.16 -3.21
C LEU A 11 -24.78 -5.45 -4.05
N HIS A 12 -23.98 -5.47 -5.11
CA HIS A 12 -23.75 -6.67 -5.91
C HIS A 12 -23.12 -7.79 -5.07
N GLU A 13 -22.04 -7.50 -4.35
CA GLU A 13 -21.37 -8.49 -3.49
C GLU A 13 -22.31 -9.08 -2.45
N LEU A 14 -23.18 -8.26 -1.85
CA LEU A 14 -24.12 -8.69 -0.82
C LEU A 14 -25.32 -9.48 -1.37
N THR A 15 -25.70 -9.26 -2.63
CA THR A 15 -26.99 -9.76 -3.17
C THR A 15 -26.87 -10.65 -4.42
N GLY A 16 -25.69 -10.73 -5.03
CA GLY A 16 -25.45 -11.41 -6.31
C GLY A 16 -26.21 -10.80 -7.49
N PHE A 17 -26.69 -9.56 -7.38
CA PHE A 17 -27.60 -8.95 -8.36
C PHE A 17 -26.86 -8.43 -9.60
N GLY A 18 -27.01 -9.10 -10.75
CA GLY A 18 -26.56 -8.59 -12.05
C GLY A 18 -25.55 -9.44 -12.82
N GLY A 19 -25.20 -10.62 -12.30
CA GLY A 19 -24.31 -11.58 -12.95
C GLY A 19 -22.82 -11.25 -12.79
N HIS A 20 -22.04 -12.27 -12.41
CA HIS A 20 -20.64 -12.17 -11.96
C HIS A 20 -19.66 -11.52 -12.96
N ALA A 21 -19.88 -11.64 -14.28
CA ALA A 21 -18.90 -11.12 -15.26
C ALA A 21 -19.16 -9.65 -15.67
N LEU A 22 -20.41 -9.20 -15.63
CA LEU A 22 -20.83 -7.91 -16.18
C LEU A 22 -20.84 -6.81 -15.11
N VAL A 23 -21.15 -7.16 -13.86
CA VAL A 23 -21.12 -6.21 -12.74
C VAL A 23 -19.72 -6.16 -12.13
N ASP A 24 -19.10 -7.28 -11.74
CA ASP A 24 -17.82 -7.23 -11.00
C ASP A 24 -16.71 -6.57 -11.82
N ASN A 25 -16.42 -7.07 -13.03
CA ASN A 25 -15.29 -6.54 -13.81
C ASN A 25 -15.54 -5.14 -14.39
N TRP A 26 -16.73 -4.87 -14.96
CA TRP A 26 -16.95 -3.60 -15.65
C TRP A 26 -17.33 -2.45 -14.72
N LEU A 27 -18.02 -2.72 -13.61
CA LEU A 27 -18.32 -1.69 -12.61
C LEU A 27 -17.04 -1.29 -11.87
N HIS A 28 -16.21 -2.27 -11.49
CA HIS A 28 -14.88 -2.05 -10.94
C HIS A 28 -14.03 -1.19 -11.88
N ASN A 29 -13.88 -1.62 -13.14
CA ASN A 29 -13.11 -0.88 -14.14
C ASN A 29 -13.63 0.56 -14.32
N ALA A 30 -14.95 0.77 -14.33
CA ALA A 30 -15.54 2.11 -14.42
C ALA A 30 -15.22 2.97 -13.19
N ALA A 31 -15.24 2.39 -11.99
CA ALA A 31 -14.86 3.08 -10.77
C ALA A 31 -13.36 3.42 -10.75
N MET A 32 -12.50 2.51 -11.19
CA MET A 32 -11.05 2.71 -11.32
C MET A 32 -10.70 3.81 -12.34
N VAL A 33 -11.36 3.83 -13.50
CA VAL A 33 -11.23 4.92 -14.49
C VAL A 33 -11.66 6.25 -13.88
N ALA A 34 -12.78 6.29 -13.16
CA ALA A 34 -13.25 7.51 -12.52
C ALA A 34 -12.32 8.00 -11.41
N ALA A 35 -11.78 7.09 -10.58
CA ALA A 35 -10.81 7.40 -9.53
C ALA A 35 -9.52 7.98 -10.14
N THR A 36 -8.99 7.32 -11.18
CA THR A 36 -7.84 7.79 -11.97
C THR A 36 -8.07 9.21 -12.49
N GLY A 37 -9.19 9.44 -13.18
CA GLY A 37 -9.51 10.75 -13.76
C GLY A 37 -9.65 11.85 -12.70
N LEU A 38 -10.28 11.54 -11.56
CA LEU A 38 -10.44 12.48 -10.46
C LEU A 38 -9.12 12.80 -9.74
N CYS A 39 -8.21 11.83 -9.64
CA CYS A 39 -6.87 12.05 -9.09
C CYS A 39 -6.03 12.94 -10.02
N ILE A 40 -6.07 12.69 -11.34
CA ILE A 40 -5.43 13.56 -12.34
C ILE A 40 -6.05 14.96 -12.34
N ALA A 41 -7.38 15.08 -12.24
CA ALA A 41 -8.07 16.36 -12.19
C ALA A 41 -7.64 17.20 -10.97
N ARG A 42 -7.34 16.56 -9.84
CA ARG A 42 -6.82 17.28 -8.66
C ARG A 42 -5.52 18.02 -8.96
N ALA A 43 -4.68 17.52 -9.86
CA ALA A 43 -3.44 18.18 -10.26
C ALA A 43 -3.66 19.57 -10.90
N VAL A 44 -4.84 19.81 -11.47
CA VAL A 44 -5.22 21.14 -12.01
C VAL A 44 -5.57 22.13 -10.88
N HIS A 45 -6.08 21.64 -9.76
CA HIS A 45 -6.54 22.43 -8.61
C HIS A 45 -5.48 22.61 -7.52
N ASP A 46 -4.34 21.91 -7.59
CA ASP A 46 -3.23 22.00 -6.63
C ASP A 46 -1.90 22.30 -7.32
N PRO A 47 -1.54 23.57 -7.55
CA PRO A 47 -0.26 23.90 -8.18
C PRO A 47 0.94 23.42 -7.37
N HIS A 48 0.83 23.37 -6.04
CA HIS A 48 1.91 22.98 -5.13
C HIS A 48 2.07 21.46 -5.05
N GLY A 49 0.97 20.70 -5.04
CA GLY A 49 0.93 19.25 -5.06
C GLY A 49 0.88 18.61 -6.44
N ARG A 50 0.92 19.40 -7.53
CA ARG A 50 0.63 18.94 -8.90
C ARG A 50 1.40 17.69 -9.32
N GLY A 51 2.69 17.65 -9.04
CA GLY A 51 3.54 16.51 -9.39
C GLY A 51 3.12 15.23 -8.66
N ALA A 52 2.79 15.33 -7.37
CA ALA A 52 2.34 14.20 -6.57
C ALA A 52 1.01 13.65 -7.08
N TRP A 53 0.03 14.52 -7.37
CA TRP A 53 -1.29 14.10 -7.86
C TRP A 53 -1.25 13.53 -9.27
N LEU A 54 -0.39 14.06 -10.16
CA LEU A 54 -0.15 13.44 -11.46
C LEU A 54 0.48 12.06 -11.32
N ALA A 55 1.41 11.88 -10.39
CA ALA A 55 2.03 10.58 -10.14
C ALA A 55 1.03 9.58 -9.53
N PHE A 56 0.20 9.98 -8.56
CA PHE A 56 -0.88 9.12 -8.04
C PHE A 56 -1.91 8.77 -9.12
N GLY A 57 -2.29 9.74 -9.96
CA GLY A 57 -3.16 9.50 -11.10
C GLY A 57 -2.53 8.57 -12.15
N ALA A 58 -1.23 8.72 -12.43
CA ALA A 58 -0.50 7.84 -13.34
C ALA A 58 -0.39 6.42 -12.77
N ALA A 59 -0.13 6.29 -11.47
CA ALA A 59 -0.18 5.01 -10.78
C ALA A 59 -1.57 4.39 -10.98
N LEU A 60 -2.66 5.09 -10.64
CA LEU A 60 -4.02 4.52 -10.70
C LEU A 60 -4.38 4.16 -12.14
N GLY A 61 -3.88 4.94 -13.10
CA GLY A 61 -3.98 4.63 -14.52
C GLY A 61 -3.27 3.35 -14.92
N LEU A 62 -2.06 3.07 -14.41
CA LEU A 62 -1.37 1.80 -14.66
C LEU A 62 -2.17 0.62 -14.13
N TRP A 63 -2.69 0.73 -12.90
CA TRP A 63 -3.54 -0.31 -12.33
C TRP A 63 -4.80 -0.54 -13.18
N THR A 64 -5.52 0.54 -13.49
CA THR A 64 -6.73 0.52 -14.33
C THR A 64 -6.45 -0.07 -15.72
N LEU A 65 -5.31 0.26 -16.32
CA LEU A 65 -4.91 -0.32 -17.60
C LEU A 65 -4.60 -1.82 -17.47
N GLY A 66 -4.03 -2.25 -16.35
CA GLY A 66 -3.86 -3.66 -16.01
C GLY A 66 -5.20 -4.39 -15.97
N ASP A 67 -6.17 -3.88 -15.20
CA ASP A 67 -7.50 -4.48 -15.05
C ASP A 67 -8.25 -4.55 -16.39
N LEU A 68 -8.19 -3.47 -17.19
CA LEU A 68 -8.79 -3.45 -18.52
C LEU A 68 -8.10 -4.45 -19.46
N THR A 69 -6.77 -4.55 -19.41
CA THR A 69 -6.01 -5.51 -20.21
C THR A 69 -6.39 -6.94 -19.83
N TRP A 70 -6.46 -7.24 -18.53
CA TRP A 70 -6.92 -8.52 -18.01
C TRP A 70 -8.33 -8.84 -18.48
N THR A 71 -9.27 -7.92 -18.23
CA THR A 71 -10.69 -8.10 -18.55
C THR A 71 -10.91 -8.36 -20.05
N ILE A 72 -10.20 -7.64 -20.93
CA ILE A 72 -10.42 -7.70 -22.38
C ILE A 72 -9.66 -8.87 -23.03
N LEU A 73 -8.43 -9.15 -22.59
CA LEU A 73 -7.54 -10.11 -23.27
C LEU A 73 -7.50 -11.48 -22.62
N TYR A 74 -7.67 -11.57 -21.30
CA TYR A 74 -7.36 -12.79 -20.53
C TYR A 74 -8.55 -13.32 -19.73
N GLY A 75 -9.50 -12.46 -19.30
CA GLY A 75 -10.58 -12.83 -18.39
C GLY A 75 -11.60 -13.84 -18.93
N ALA A 76 -11.62 -14.10 -20.25
CA ALA A 76 -12.44 -15.13 -20.88
C ALA A 76 -11.66 -16.40 -21.24
N ASP A 77 -10.33 -16.39 -21.09
CA ASP A 77 -9.47 -17.53 -21.37
C ASP A 77 -9.41 -18.44 -20.13
N PRO A 78 -9.74 -19.74 -20.24
CA PRO A 78 -9.63 -20.67 -19.12
C PRO A 78 -8.18 -21.02 -18.75
N ASP A 79 -7.19 -20.74 -19.60
CA ASP A 79 -5.77 -21.00 -19.33
C ASP A 79 -4.90 -19.82 -19.82
N PRO A 80 -5.06 -18.63 -19.21
CA PRO A 80 -4.37 -17.43 -19.66
C PRO A 80 -2.85 -17.59 -19.47
N PRO A 81 -2.03 -17.09 -20.41
CA PRO A 81 -0.58 -17.22 -20.32
C PRO A 81 -0.04 -16.42 -19.13
N TYR A 82 0.74 -17.06 -18.24
CA TYR A 82 1.30 -16.40 -17.07
C TYR A 82 2.84 -16.36 -17.12
N PRO A 83 3.49 -15.20 -16.88
CA PRO A 83 2.92 -13.88 -16.59
C PRO A 83 2.39 -13.12 -17.83
N THR A 84 1.43 -12.22 -17.61
CA THR A 84 0.74 -11.44 -18.63
C THR A 84 1.26 -10.00 -18.77
N ILE A 85 0.74 -9.27 -19.77
CA ILE A 85 0.93 -7.81 -19.88
C ILE A 85 0.24 -7.07 -18.72
N ALA A 86 -0.89 -7.59 -18.21
CA ALA A 86 -1.57 -7.00 -17.07
C ALA A 86 -0.68 -7.01 -15.82
N ASP A 87 0.07 -8.09 -15.60
CA ASP A 87 1.02 -8.21 -14.49
C ASP A 87 2.12 -7.15 -14.53
N ALA A 88 2.63 -6.85 -15.73
CA ALA A 88 3.63 -5.80 -15.89
C ALA A 88 3.07 -4.40 -15.56
N LEU A 89 1.79 -4.16 -15.87
CA LEU A 89 1.10 -2.89 -15.58
C LEU A 89 0.82 -2.74 -14.08
N TRP A 90 0.32 -3.80 -13.43
CA TRP A 90 0.13 -3.82 -11.97
C TRP A 90 1.46 -3.69 -11.22
N LEU A 91 2.52 -4.38 -11.64
CA LEU A 91 3.86 -4.19 -11.02
C LEU A 91 4.41 -2.77 -11.22
N ALA A 92 4.11 -2.13 -12.34
CA ALA A 92 4.54 -0.76 -12.60
C ALA A 92 3.85 0.28 -11.69
N TRP A 93 2.70 -0.05 -11.07
CA TRP A 93 2.05 0.82 -10.08
C TRP A 93 2.98 1.14 -8.90
N TYR A 94 3.70 0.13 -8.37
CA TYR A 94 4.52 0.27 -7.16
C TYR A 94 5.61 1.36 -7.22
N PRO A 95 6.49 1.39 -8.24
CA PRO A 95 7.49 2.46 -8.34
C PRO A 95 6.84 3.84 -8.55
N VAL A 96 5.71 3.92 -9.27
CA VAL A 96 5.03 5.19 -9.55
C VAL A 96 4.32 5.72 -8.31
N VAL A 97 3.67 4.87 -7.50
CA VAL A 97 3.07 5.28 -6.23
C VAL A 97 4.14 5.69 -5.22
N ALA A 98 5.30 5.02 -5.20
CA ALA A 98 6.43 5.42 -4.37
C ALA A 98 6.95 6.83 -4.75
N VAL A 99 7.05 7.12 -6.05
CA VAL A 99 7.35 8.49 -6.54
C VAL A 99 6.26 9.48 -6.12
N ALA A 100 4.98 9.11 -6.21
CA ALA A 100 3.88 9.97 -5.80
C ALA A 100 3.92 10.33 -4.32
N ILE A 101 4.17 9.34 -3.45
CA ILE A 101 4.36 9.52 -2.01
C ILE A 101 5.59 10.42 -1.75
N GLY A 102 6.72 10.15 -2.40
CA GLY A 102 7.94 10.95 -2.26
C GLY A 102 7.76 12.42 -2.65
N LEU A 103 7.05 12.68 -3.74
CA LEU A 103 6.69 14.04 -4.17
C LEU A 103 5.78 14.73 -3.15
N LEU A 104 4.81 14.00 -2.57
CA LEU A 104 3.90 14.54 -1.57
C LEU A 104 4.59 14.82 -0.22
N ILE A 105 5.55 13.98 0.18
CA ILE A 105 6.40 14.25 1.35
C ILE A 105 7.17 15.55 1.13
N ARG A 106 7.76 15.72 -0.06
CA ARG A 106 8.57 16.90 -0.39
C ARG A 106 7.79 18.21 -0.32
N THR A 107 6.47 18.19 -0.54
CA THR A 107 5.63 19.38 -0.42
C THR A 107 5.29 19.73 1.03
N HIS A 108 5.22 18.74 1.94
CA HIS A 108 4.81 18.93 3.33
C HIS A 108 5.99 18.97 4.33
N VAL A 109 7.11 18.32 4.01
CA VAL A 109 8.31 18.24 4.86
C VAL A 109 9.37 19.18 4.30
N THR A 110 9.44 20.38 4.86
CA THR A 110 10.33 21.45 4.38
C THR A 110 11.78 21.32 4.86
N ARG A 111 12.05 20.47 5.88
CA ARG A 111 13.38 20.26 6.45
C ARG A 111 13.70 18.77 6.63
N PHE A 112 14.90 18.39 6.19
CA PHE A 112 15.44 17.05 6.40
C PHE A 112 16.00 16.93 7.82
N GLU A 113 15.28 16.24 8.70
CA GLU A 113 15.76 15.90 10.04
C GLU A 113 16.16 14.41 10.06
N LEU A 114 17.47 14.14 10.06
CA LEU A 114 18.01 12.76 9.96
C LEU A 114 17.36 11.81 10.98
N HIS A 115 17.16 12.26 12.21
CA HIS A 115 16.52 11.47 13.27
C HIS A 115 15.11 10.99 12.88
N ARG A 116 14.26 11.85 12.31
CA ARG A 116 12.91 11.45 11.87
C ARG A 116 12.95 10.49 10.69
N TRP A 117 13.89 10.69 9.77
CA TRP A 117 14.08 9.79 8.63
C TRP A 117 14.55 8.41 9.06
N MET A 118 15.44 8.34 10.05
CA MET A 118 15.86 7.08 10.65
C MET A 118 14.69 6.39 11.37
N ASP A 119 13.86 7.13 12.09
CA ASP A 119 12.66 6.57 12.73
C ASP A 119 11.66 6.03 11.69
N GLY A 120 11.48 6.72 10.57
CA GLY A 120 10.66 6.25 9.44
C GLY A 120 11.19 4.96 8.82
N LEU A 121 12.51 4.92 8.57
CA LEU A 121 13.16 3.72 8.05
C LEU A 121 13.06 2.55 9.04
N ALA A 122 13.22 2.81 10.34
CA ALA A 122 13.09 1.79 11.38
C ALA A 122 11.67 1.22 11.43
N VAL A 123 10.63 2.07 11.40
CA VAL A 123 9.23 1.63 11.35
C VAL A 123 8.95 0.79 10.11
N MET A 124 9.41 1.24 8.94
CA MET A 124 9.27 0.48 7.69
C MET A 124 9.90 -0.92 7.81
N LEU A 125 11.11 -1.01 8.37
CA LEU A 125 11.82 -2.27 8.54
C LEU A 125 11.15 -3.20 9.55
N ILE A 126 10.61 -2.66 10.64
CA ILE A 126 9.85 -3.42 11.64
C ILE A 126 8.63 -4.08 11.00
N VAL A 127 7.96 -3.40 10.07
CA VAL A 127 6.80 -3.93 9.33
C VAL A 127 7.24 -4.94 8.26
N LEU A 128 8.42 -4.72 7.66
CA LEU A 128 9.00 -5.62 6.66
C LEU A 128 9.28 -7.02 7.20
N ILE A 129 9.73 -7.13 8.46
CA ILE A 129 10.07 -8.41 9.10
C ILE A 129 8.89 -9.41 9.05
N PRO A 130 7.73 -9.13 9.66
CA PRO A 130 6.60 -10.05 9.62
C PRO A 130 6.03 -10.18 8.22
N GLY A 131 6.04 -9.13 7.39
CA GLY A 131 5.58 -9.23 6.00
C GLY A 131 6.38 -10.26 5.19
N PHE A 132 7.70 -10.31 5.39
CA PHE A 132 8.54 -11.32 4.75
C PHE A 132 8.26 -12.74 5.29
N ALA A 133 8.07 -12.87 6.60
CA ALA A 133 7.79 -14.15 7.25
C ALA A 133 6.41 -14.74 6.88
N PHE A 134 5.36 -13.91 6.91
CA PHE A 134 3.98 -14.36 6.73
C PHE A 134 3.51 -14.35 5.28
N VAL A 135 4.14 -13.58 4.40
CA VAL A 135 3.69 -13.43 3.01
C VAL A 135 4.72 -13.97 2.01
N VAL A 136 6.00 -13.64 2.17
CA VAL A 136 7.03 -14.02 1.19
C VAL A 136 7.48 -15.48 1.36
N GLN A 137 7.60 -15.97 2.60
CA GLN A 137 8.04 -17.34 2.85
C GLN A 137 7.06 -18.41 2.35
N PRO A 138 5.73 -18.32 2.60
CA PRO A 138 4.78 -19.32 2.09
C PRO A 138 4.79 -19.43 0.56
N VAL A 139 4.92 -18.29 -0.14
CA VAL A 139 5.04 -18.23 -1.61
C VAL A 139 6.34 -18.87 -2.10
N SER A 140 7.41 -18.83 -1.28
CA SER A 140 8.69 -19.45 -1.64
C SER A 140 8.73 -20.96 -1.52
N GLU A 141 7.93 -21.50 -0.60
CA GLU A 141 7.87 -22.93 -0.36
C GLU A 141 6.92 -23.63 -1.34
N SER A 142 6.00 -22.88 -1.97
CA SER A 142 5.04 -23.39 -2.95
C SER A 142 5.51 -23.37 -4.40
N THR A 143 6.65 -22.75 -4.70
CA THR A 143 7.05 -22.44 -6.09
C THR A 143 8.34 -23.15 -6.51
N ASP A 144 8.31 -23.90 -7.61
CA ASP A 144 9.51 -24.51 -8.19
C ASP A 144 10.47 -23.44 -8.73
N ASN A 145 11.74 -23.54 -8.32
CA ASN A 145 12.76 -22.52 -8.52
C ASN A 145 13.15 -22.35 -10.01
N GLY A 146 12.79 -21.21 -10.62
CA GLY A 146 13.47 -20.70 -11.82
C GLY A 146 12.62 -20.12 -12.96
N SER A 147 11.28 -20.05 -12.83
CA SER A 147 10.41 -19.48 -13.87
C SER A 147 10.20 -17.98 -13.70
N LEU A 148 9.90 -17.28 -14.80
CA LEU A 148 9.52 -15.87 -14.79
C LEU A 148 8.24 -15.64 -13.95
N SER A 149 7.33 -16.62 -13.92
CA SER A 149 6.13 -16.62 -13.08
C SER A 149 6.47 -16.47 -11.60
N THR A 150 7.45 -17.25 -11.11
CA THR A 150 7.93 -17.21 -9.73
C THR A 150 8.39 -15.81 -9.34
N ILE A 151 9.14 -15.12 -10.22
CA ILE A 151 9.64 -13.77 -9.94
C ILE A 151 8.47 -12.78 -9.78
N VAL A 152 7.45 -12.91 -10.63
CA VAL A 152 6.25 -12.07 -10.59
C VAL A 152 5.45 -12.35 -9.31
N ASP A 153 5.19 -13.62 -8.99
CA ASP A 153 4.49 -14.05 -7.76
C ASP A 153 5.14 -13.52 -6.49
N PHE A 154 6.47 -13.49 -6.43
CA PHE A 154 7.20 -12.93 -5.29
C PHE A 154 7.18 -11.41 -5.22
N SER A 155 7.11 -10.75 -6.37
CA SER A 155 7.25 -9.29 -6.44
C SER A 155 6.08 -8.60 -5.76
N TYR A 156 4.85 -9.11 -5.94
CA TYR A 156 3.63 -8.54 -5.36
C TYR A 156 3.67 -8.44 -3.82
N PRO A 157 3.80 -9.56 -3.05
CA PRO A 157 3.97 -9.53 -1.61
C PRO A 157 5.07 -8.61 -1.09
N ILE A 158 6.23 -8.64 -1.73
CA ILE A 158 7.39 -7.85 -1.30
C ILE A 158 7.09 -6.36 -1.46
N LEU A 159 6.55 -5.98 -2.62
CA LEU A 159 6.25 -4.60 -2.95
C LEU A 159 5.09 -4.05 -2.10
N ASP A 160 4.10 -4.87 -1.76
CA ASP A 160 3.01 -4.51 -0.84
C ASP A 160 3.52 -4.21 0.57
N VAL A 161 4.34 -5.11 1.11
CA VAL A 161 4.94 -4.94 2.45
C VAL A 161 5.84 -3.71 2.48
N VAL A 162 6.61 -3.47 1.42
CA VAL A 162 7.43 -2.26 1.24
C VAL A 162 6.56 -1.01 1.19
N LEU A 163 5.45 -1.03 0.45
CA LEU A 163 4.54 0.11 0.33
C LEU A 163 3.90 0.46 1.68
N VAL A 164 3.37 -0.53 2.40
CA VAL A 164 2.76 -0.35 3.72
C VAL A 164 3.80 0.13 4.73
N GLY A 165 4.98 -0.49 4.74
CA GLY A 165 6.09 -0.07 5.60
C GLY A 165 6.53 1.37 5.32
N ALA A 166 6.65 1.74 4.04
CA ALA A 166 6.98 3.11 3.65
C ALA A 166 5.94 4.12 4.13
N LEU A 167 4.64 3.83 3.98
CA LEU A 167 3.55 4.70 4.45
C LEU A 167 3.58 4.89 5.97
N LEU A 168 3.81 3.83 6.73
CA LEU A 168 3.97 3.92 8.19
C LEU A 168 5.24 4.70 8.56
N GLY A 169 6.32 4.55 7.79
CA GLY A 169 7.52 5.37 7.92
C GLY A 169 7.25 6.85 7.66
N VAL A 170 6.34 7.20 6.75
CA VAL A 170 5.91 8.59 6.55
C VAL A 170 5.17 9.13 7.77
N PHE A 171 4.37 8.33 8.45
CA PHE A 171 3.66 8.80 9.64
C PHE A 171 4.62 9.17 10.78
N SER A 172 5.75 8.47 10.92
CA SER A 172 6.78 8.88 11.88
C SER A 172 7.51 10.15 11.44
N LEU A 173 7.76 10.35 10.13
CA LEU A 173 8.29 11.60 9.58
C LEU A 173 7.39 12.81 9.92
N LEU A 174 6.07 12.59 9.89
CA LEU A 174 5.05 13.56 10.29
C LEU A 174 4.85 13.65 11.81
N ALA A 175 5.81 13.17 12.60
CA ALA A 175 5.77 13.15 14.07
C ALA A 175 4.49 12.52 14.65
N TRP A 176 3.95 11.51 13.96
CA TRP A 176 2.69 10.84 14.29
C TRP A 176 1.48 11.76 14.32
N ARG A 177 1.54 12.87 13.58
CA ARG A 177 0.44 13.82 13.37
C ARG A 177 0.04 13.90 11.89
N PRO A 178 -0.27 12.77 11.22
CA PRO A 178 -0.72 12.81 9.83
C PRO A 178 -2.05 13.57 9.73
N SER A 179 -2.20 14.37 8.67
CA SER A 179 -3.49 14.97 8.30
C SER A 179 -4.51 13.90 7.92
N ARG A 180 -5.79 14.25 7.81
CA ARG A 180 -6.82 13.26 7.43
C ARG A 180 -6.59 12.78 5.99
N ALA A 181 -6.04 13.63 5.14
CA ALA A 181 -5.58 13.24 3.81
C ALA A 181 -4.48 12.16 3.87
N TRP A 182 -3.47 12.29 4.74
CA TRP A 182 -2.43 11.25 4.90
C TRP A 182 -2.98 9.95 5.47
N LEU A 183 -3.92 10.02 6.42
CA LEU A 183 -4.60 8.83 6.95
C LEU A 183 -5.43 8.13 5.87
N ALA A 184 -6.16 8.88 5.06
CA ALA A 184 -6.92 8.33 3.95
C ALA A 184 -5.98 7.72 2.88
N LEU A 185 -4.88 8.38 2.51
CA LEU A 185 -3.88 7.80 1.60
C LEU A 185 -3.31 6.49 2.14
N GLY A 186 -2.90 6.47 3.41
CA GLY A 186 -2.40 5.26 4.05
C GLY A 186 -3.42 4.13 4.06
N LEU A 187 -4.67 4.43 4.41
CA LEU A 187 -5.77 3.47 4.40
C LEU A 187 -6.05 2.94 2.99
N GLY A 188 -6.14 3.82 1.99
CA GLY A 188 -6.45 3.43 0.62
C GLY A 188 -5.37 2.53 0.02
N CYS A 189 -4.09 2.86 0.20
CA CYS A 189 -2.99 2.01 -0.23
C CYS A 189 -2.95 0.68 0.53
N ALA A 190 -3.25 0.68 1.84
CA ALA A 190 -3.30 -0.55 2.62
C ALA A 190 -4.44 -1.48 2.16
N LEU A 191 -5.61 -0.93 1.81
CA LEU A 191 -6.73 -1.71 1.26
C LEU A 191 -6.37 -2.35 -0.07
N ILE A 192 -5.68 -1.62 -0.96
CA ILE A 192 -5.18 -2.17 -2.24
C ILE A 192 -4.20 -3.32 -1.97
N ALA A 193 -3.18 -3.11 -1.13
CA ALA A 193 -2.19 -4.14 -0.79
C ALA A 193 -2.81 -5.38 -0.13
N ILE A 194 -3.81 -5.20 0.75
CA ILE A 194 -4.52 -6.33 1.37
C ILE A 194 -5.32 -7.10 0.32
N SER A 195 -5.96 -6.40 -0.62
CA SER A 195 -6.73 -7.02 -1.70
C SER A 195 -5.83 -7.82 -2.63
N ASP A 196 -4.68 -7.26 -3.00
CA ASP A 196 -3.68 -7.91 -3.85
C ASP A 196 -3.15 -9.20 -3.22
N ALA A 197 -2.72 -9.11 -1.95
CA ALA A 197 -2.30 -10.28 -1.18
C ALA A 197 -3.40 -11.35 -1.07
N ALA A 198 -4.65 -10.94 -0.87
CA ALA A 198 -5.77 -11.88 -0.77
C ALA A 198 -6.11 -12.55 -2.11
N LEU A 199 -6.03 -11.81 -3.22
CA LEU A 199 -6.18 -12.35 -4.57
C LEU A 199 -5.05 -13.32 -4.91
N ALA A 200 -3.80 -12.99 -4.57
CA ALA A 200 -2.65 -13.88 -4.75
C ALA A 200 -2.81 -15.20 -3.98
N VAL A 201 -3.27 -15.15 -2.72
CA VAL A 201 -3.53 -16.35 -1.92
C VAL A 201 -4.66 -17.21 -2.51
N GLN A 202 -5.72 -16.59 -3.02
CA GLN A 202 -6.80 -17.32 -3.69
C GLN A 202 -6.33 -18.01 -4.96
N GLN A 203 -5.56 -17.31 -5.79
CA GLN A 203 -4.95 -17.88 -7.01
C GLN A 203 -4.07 -19.08 -6.66
N ALA A 204 -3.22 -18.97 -5.63
CA ALA A 204 -2.36 -20.06 -5.18
C ALA A 204 -3.14 -21.29 -4.67
N ARG A 205 -4.35 -21.08 -4.11
CA ARG A 205 -5.24 -22.16 -3.64
C ARG A 205 -6.15 -22.72 -4.72
N GLY A 206 -6.17 -22.12 -5.92
CA GLY A 206 -7.14 -22.44 -6.97
C GLY A 206 -8.59 -22.14 -6.56
N GLU A 207 -8.79 -21.25 -5.58
CA GLU A 207 -10.10 -20.83 -5.10
C GLU A 207 -10.55 -19.62 -5.94
N PHE A 208 -11.54 -19.81 -6.80
CA PHE A 208 -12.13 -18.74 -7.60
C PHE A 208 -13.54 -18.46 -7.05
N GLY A 209 -13.68 -17.53 -6.10
CA GLY A 209 -15.00 -17.27 -5.50
C GLY A 209 -15.12 -16.22 -4.39
N GLY A 210 -14.02 -15.62 -3.91
CA GLY A 210 -14.06 -14.46 -3.02
C GLY A 210 -13.71 -13.19 -3.78
N ASP A 211 -14.67 -12.28 -3.93
CA ASP A 211 -14.45 -11.05 -4.67
C ASP A 211 -13.75 -10.02 -3.76
N TRP A 212 -12.43 -9.82 -3.94
CA TRP A 212 -11.68 -8.74 -3.28
C TRP A 212 -11.59 -7.49 -4.15
N THR A 213 -12.19 -7.56 -5.34
CA THR A 213 -12.23 -6.49 -6.33
C THR A 213 -12.90 -5.23 -5.77
N PHE A 214 -13.94 -5.38 -4.94
CA PHE A 214 -14.55 -4.25 -4.23
C PHE A 214 -13.60 -3.57 -3.24
N THR A 215 -12.79 -4.34 -2.51
CA THR A 215 -11.85 -3.77 -1.54
C THR A 215 -10.78 -2.92 -2.25
N LEU A 216 -10.38 -3.34 -3.46
CA LEU A 216 -9.52 -2.59 -4.35
C LEU A 216 -10.21 -1.29 -4.81
N THR A 217 -11.46 -1.36 -5.25
CA THR A 217 -12.26 -0.17 -5.64
C THR A 217 -12.37 0.82 -4.49
N VAL A 218 -12.68 0.34 -3.28
CA VAL A 218 -12.76 1.16 -2.07
C VAL A 218 -11.41 1.81 -1.80
N GLY A 219 -10.30 1.07 -1.91
CA GLY A 219 -8.96 1.62 -1.78
C GLY A 219 -8.69 2.79 -2.73
N ALA A 220 -8.99 2.63 -4.01
CA ALA A 220 -8.83 3.68 -5.02
C ALA A 220 -9.73 4.90 -4.77
N ILE A 221 -10.96 4.68 -4.29
CA ILE A 221 -11.88 5.76 -3.90
C ILE A 221 -11.34 6.51 -2.69
N VAL A 222 -10.79 5.81 -1.70
CA VAL A 222 -10.22 6.43 -0.50
C VAL A 222 -8.97 7.26 -0.86
N ILE A 223 -8.11 6.78 -1.76
CA ILE A 223 -6.97 7.57 -2.29
C ILE A 223 -7.47 8.84 -2.99
N THR A 224 -8.50 8.70 -3.81
CA THR A 224 -9.10 9.85 -4.52
C THR A 224 -9.75 10.81 -3.54
N TYR A 225 -10.48 10.32 -2.54
CA TYR A 225 -11.03 11.13 -1.46
C TYR A 225 -9.92 11.92 -0.76
N ALA A 226 -8.79 11.29 -0.44
CA ALA A 226 -7.65 11.94 0.17
C ALA A 226 -7.11 13.10 -0.69
N ALA A 227 -7.07 12.90 -2.01
CA ALA A 227 -6.63 13.92 -2.97
C ALA A 227 -7.48 15.19 -2.87
N TRP A 228 -8.80 15.06 -2.75
CA TRP A 228 -9.73 16.18 -2.66
C TRP A 228 -9.92 16.71 -1.24
N ALA A 229 -9.75 15.87 -0.22
CA ALA A 229 -9.78 16.27 1.18
C ALA A 229 -8.59 17.17 1.55
N SER A 230 -7.41 16.92 0.95
CA SER A 230 -6.23 17.77 1.10
C SER A 230 -6.45 19.23 0.66
N ALA A 231 -7.44 19.51 -0.21
CA ALA A 231 -7.76 20.88 -0.63
C ALA A 231 -8.56 21.66 0.43
N ALA A 232 -9.21 20.97 1.36
CA ALA A 232 -10.03 21.58 2.41
C ALA A 232 -9.25 21.79 3.72
N GLU A 233 -8.04 21.22 3.83
CA GLU A 233 -7.22 21.20 5.04
C GLU A 233 -6.01 22.14 4.91
N ASP A 234 -6.26 23.42 4.61
CA ASP A 234 -5.33 24.54 4.91
C ASP A 234 -5.54 25.09 6.34
N ASP A 235 -6.45 24.49 7.11
CA ASP A 235 -6.73 24.87 8.49
C ASP A 235 -5.96 23.92 9.43
N GLU A 236 -4.80 24.36 9.92
CA GLU A 236 -4.00 23.71 10.96
C GLU A 236 -4.84 23.46 12.22
N ARG A 237 -5.63 22.40 12.22
CA ARG A 237 -6.26 21.92 13.47
C ARG A 237 -5.25 21.04 14.18
N GLU A 238 -4.52 21.66 15.10
CA GLU A 238 -3.69 20.95 16.07
C GLU A 238 -4.51 19.85 16.77
N VAL A 239 -4.25 18.58 16.41
CA VAL A 239 -4.83 17.42 17.09
C VAL A 239 -4.13 17.29 18.44
N TYR A 240 -4.72 17.85 19.49
CA TYR A 240 -4.26 17.69 20.87
C TYR A 240 -4.79 16.41 21.53
N GLY A 241 -3.93 15.75 22.33
CA GLY A 241 -4.34 14.76 23.34
C GLY A 241 -4.30 13.29 22.93
N TRP A 242 -4.93 12.44 23.75
CA TRP A 242 -4.91 10.97 23.68
C TRP A 242 -5.30 10.37 22.31
N ARG A 243 -6.05 11.10 21.49
CA ARG A 243 -6.49 10.63 20.15
C ARG A 243 -5.35 10.57 19.13
N ALA A 244 -4.34 11.45 19.24
CA ALA A 244 -3.15 11.39 18.40
C ALA A 244 -2.26 10.20 18.76
N ILE A 245 -2.17 9.89 20.06
CA ILE A 245 -1.38 8.78 20.59
C ILE A 245 -2.09 7.44 20.33
N ALA A 246 -3.43 7.41 20.38
CA ALA A 246 -4.21 6.19 20.22
C ALA A 246 -3.96 5.48 18.87
N LEU A 247 -3.76 6.23 17.78
CA LEU A 247 -3.46 5.63 16.48
C LEU A 247 -2.05 5.02 16.43
N ALA A 248 -1.05 5.76 16.95
CA ALA A 248 0.33 5.26 17.03
C ALA A 248 0.43 4.04 17.96
N VAL A 249 -0.28 4.07 19.09
CA VAL A 249 -0.36 2.95 20.03
C VAL A 249 -1.12 1.77 19.42
N ALA A 250 -2.22 2.00 18.71
CA ALA A 250 -2.93 0.91 18.01
C ALA A 250 -2.05 0.25 16.95
N ALA A 251 -1.28 1.03 16.18
CA ALA A 251 -0.33 0.51 15.21
C ALA A 251 0.81 -0.27 15.89
N GLN A 252 1.37 0.24 16.99
CA GLN A 252 2.41 -0.46 17.76
C GLN A 252 1.89 -1.73 18.43
N VAL A 253 0.66 -1.73 18.95
CA VAL A 253 0.00 -2.91 19.55
C VAL A 253 -0.29 -3.95 18.48
N LEU A 254 -0.77 -3.54 17.30
CA LEU A 254 -0.99 -4.44 16.18
C LEU A 254 0.32 -5.08 15.71
N ALA A 255 1.37 -4.28 15.52
CA ALA A 255 2.70 -4.77 15.16
C ALA A 255 3.28 -5.71 16.23
N GLY A 256 3.13 -5.36 17.51
CA GLY A 256 3.54 -6.19 18.64
C GLY A 256 2.77 -7.51 18.71
N ALA A 257 1.45 -7.50 18.44
CA ALA A 257 0.64 -8.70 18.41
C ALA A 257 1.05 -9.66 17.29
N ILE A 258 1.39 -9.13 16.12
CA ILE A 258 1.92 -9.91 15.00
C ILE A 258 3.29 -10.52 15.36
N GLN A 259 4.17 -9.77 16.04
CA GLN A 259 5.47 -10.28 16.47
C GLN A 259 5.35 -11.37 17.55
N ILE A 260 4.42 -11.21 18.50
CA ILE A 260 4.12 -12.22 19.53
C ILE A 260 3.60 -13.50 18.88
N TYR A 261 2.75 -13.38 17.86
CA TYR A 261 2.26 -14.53 17.12
C TYR A 261 3.38 -15.30 16.40
N GLY A 262 4.35 -14.59 15.83
CA GLY A 262 5.55 -15.17 15.21
C GLY A 262 6.48 -15.89 16.20
N LEU A 263 6.47 -15.54 17.49
CA LEU A 263 7.29 -16.23 18.50
C LEU A 263 6.82 -17.66 18.81
N PHE A 264 5.56 -17.98 18.51
CA PHE A 264 4.97 -19.30 18.79
C PHE A 264 4.95 -20.23 17.56
N HIS A 265 5.46 -19.79 16.41
CA HIS A 265 5.53 -20.57 15.17
C HIS A 265 6.98 -20.57 14.64
N GLU A 266 7.49 -21.70 14.12
CA GLU A 266 8.88 -21.78 13.66
C GLU A 266 9.12 -20.94 12.39
N LEU A 267 10.11 -20.06 12.48
CA LEU A 267 10.41 -19.01 11.49
C LEU A 267 11.57 -19.42 10.57
N GLY A 268 11.43 -19.18 9.26
CA GLY A 268 12.34 -19.66 8.22
C GLY A 268 13.72 -18.97 8.14
N PRO A 269 14.65 -19.48 7.31
CA PRO A 269 16.00 -18.93 7.16
C PRO A 269 16.06 -17.48 6.62
N SER A 270 15.10 -17.08 5.79
CA SER A 270 15.00 -15.73 5.20
C SER A 270 14.71 -14.66 6.25
N GLU A 271 13.93 -14.99 7.27
CA GLU A 271 13.59 -14.11 8.38
C GLU A 271 14.81 -13.76 9.25
N ARG A 272 15.80 -14.65 9.32
CA ARG A 272 17.06 -14.41 10.03
C ARG A 272 17.88 -13.30 9.37
N VAL A 273 17.90 -13.22 8.04
CA VAL A 273 18.64 -12.19 7.29
C VAL A 273 18.00 -10.82 7.48
N VAL A 274 16.67 -10.74 7.42
CA VAL A 274 15.93 -9.50 7.65
C VAL A 274 16.08 -9.04 9.12
N THR A 275 16.00 -9.97 10.07
CA THR A 275 16.22 -9.68 11.50
C THR A 275 17.64 -9.13 11.74
N LEU A 276 18.67 -9.69 11.08
CA LEU A 276 20.03 -9.17 11.15
C LEU A 276 20.17 -7.76 10.57
N ALA A 277 19.49 -7.47 9.45
CA ALA A 277 19.46 -6.13 8.86
C ALA A 277 18.80 -5.12 9.81
N VAL A 278 17.70 -5.48 10.47
CA VAL A 278 17.02 -4.64 11.45
C VAL A 278 17.88 -4.40 12.69
N LEU A 279 18.53 -5.44 13.22
CA LEU A 279 19.44 -5.30 14.36
C LEU A 279 20.63 -4.39 14.02
N ALA A 280 21.20 -4.50 12.82
CA ALA A 280 22.28 -3.64 12.37
C ALA A 280 21.84 -2.16 12.29
N ILE A 281 20.63 -1.91 11.77
CA ILE A 281 20.09 -0.55 11.63
C ILE A 281 19.66 0.02 12.97
N ALA A 282 19.02 -0.76 13.84
CA ALA A 282 18.68 -0.36 15.21
C ALA A 282 19.94 -0.04 16.04
N THR A 283 21.00 -0.85 15.89
CA THR A 283 22.30 -0.58 16.51
C THR A 283 22.91 0.71 15.97
N THR A 284 22.82 0.93 14.66
CA THR A 284 23.29 2.18 14.01
C THR A 284 22.49 3.40 14.49
N GLN A 285 21.17 3.26 14.66
CA GLN A 285 20.31 4.28 15.28
C GLN A 285 20.79 4.62 16.67
N ILE A 286 20.98 3.63 17.55
CA ILE A 286 21.44 3.86 18.94
C ILE A 286 22.78 4.59 18.97
N ILE A 287 23.70 4.27 18.06
CA ILE A 287 25.01 4.93 17.95
C ILE A 287 24.86 6.39 17.49
N ILE A 288 23.98 6.66 16.52
CA ILE A 288 23.77 8.01 15.97
C ILE A 288 22.96 8.90 16.92
N THR A 289 21.94 8.35 17.60
CA THR A 289 21.12 9.06 18.57
C THR A 289 21.80 9.24 19.92
N ARG A 290 23.01 8.70 20.12
CA ARG A 290 23.75 8.83 21.37
C ARG A 290 24.00 10.31 21.65
N PRO A 291 23.49 10.87 22.77
CA PRO A 291 23.80 12.23 23.17
C PRO A 291 25.32 12.38 23.27
N ARG A 292 25.92 13.25 22.45
CA ARG A 292 27.34 13.59 22.58
C ARG A 292 27.51 14.45 23.83
N PRO A 293 28.53 14.22 24.67
CA PRO A 293 28.83 15.11 25.77
C PRO A 293 29.00 16.54 25.24
N PRO A 294 28.51 17.57 25.94
CA PRO A 294 28.81 18.95 25.57
C PRO A 294 30.30 19.20 25.79
N GLY A 295 31.07 19.08 24.71
CA GLY A 295 32.53 19.23 24.70
C GLY A 295 33.14 18.31 23.66
N ASP A 296 33.06 18.73 22.41
CA ASP A 296 34.01 18.47 21.29
C ASP A 296 33.29 18.88 19.99
N ALA A 297 33.32 20.19 19.75
CA ALA A 297 33.07 20.83 18.45
C ALA A 297 34.40 21.37 17.93
#